data_AF-A0A4S2AI28-F1
#
_entry.id   AF-A0A4S2AI28-F1
#
_cell.length_a   1.000
_cell.length_b   1.000
_cell.length_c   1.000
_cell.angle_alpha   90.00
_cell.angle_beta   90.00
_cell.angle_gamma   90.00
#
_symmetry.space_group_name_H-M   'P 1'
#
loop_
_entity.id
_entity.type
_entity.pdbx_description
1 polymer ?
#
loop_
_entity_poly.entity_id
_entity_poly.type
_entity_poly.pdbx_seq_one_letter_code
_entity_poly.pdbx_strand_id
1 'polypeptide(L)'
;MKRRKSSGGGGANWMDTYGDMVTLLLTFFVMLYAMSSLDQQKWEIFVKSIYPSSSDKQEIAINQPIDEGTYDVNGNIEMEELVDDEMETLYLVLAEQFNSMGIEGVTLSRGEDYTFIAFEDKTFFEGDSSELTEQGGQTLDVFCQAIAPLKDKISQINIMGHTSQGDPERPNTPRTDRMLSSMRAAEVTIYIQESNVIQPEKMISTGFGQFRPVDTFETFEGRAKNRRVEILMIDEGADIKSLNQYYEEYTSGVNADRTVSTDGFKSTESGPEDGMMPQDVEGSGAQEPAAQ
;
A
#
# COMPACT_ATOMS: atom_id res chain seq x y z
N MET A 1 64.01 10.69 -44.59
CA MET A 1 63.14 9.55 -44.23
C MET A 1 62.91 9.55 -42.72
N LYS A 2 61.66 9.25 -42.31
CA LYS A 2 61.02 9.45 -40.99
C LYS A 2 61.73 8.79 -39.80
N ARG A 3 61.82 9.51 -38.67
CA ARG A 3 62.02 8.95 -37.33
C ARG A 3 60.71 8.28 -36.85
N ARG A 4 60.77 7.00 -36.45
CA ARG A 4 59.72 6.32 -35.68
C ARG A 4 59.89 6.68 -34.20
N LYS A 5 58.83 7.20 -33.58
CA LYS A 5 58.70 7.38 -32.13
C LYS A 5 58.11 6.07 -31.59
N SER A 6 58.79 5.39 -30.67
CA SER A 6 58.22 4.24 -29.98
C SER A 6 57.20 4.76 -28.95
N SER A 7 55.95 4.36 -29.11
CA SER A 7 54.88 4.56 -28.15
C SER A 7 55.15 3.70 -26.91
N GLY A 8 55.38 4.34 -25.76
CA GLY A 8 55.34 3.67 -24.46
C GLY A 8 53.89 3.36 -24.11
N GLY A 9 53.46 2.13 -24.39
CA GLY A 9 52.17 1.59 -23.97
C GLY A 9 52.43 0.35 -23.13
N GLY A 10 52.06 0.39 -21.85
CA GLY A 10 52.21 -0.76 -20.95
C GLY A 10 52.02 -0.48 -19.46
N GLY A 11 52.06 0.80 -19.04
CA GLY A 11 51.94 1.15 -17.61
C GLY A 11 50.54 1.58 -17.14
N ALA A 12 49.61 1.89 -18.05
CA ALA A 12 48.34 2.56 -17.72
C ALA A 12 47.12 1.61 -17.56
N ASN A 13 47.12 0.46 -18.23
CA ASN A 13 45.91 -0.39 -18.29
C ASN A 13 45.47 -0.98 -16.93
N TRP A 14 46.41 -1.32 -16.05
CA TRP A 14 46.06 -1.88 -14.73
C TRP A 14 45.47 -0.81 -13.79
N MET A 15 45.91 0.45 -13.96
CA MET A 15 45.42 1.60 -13.19
C MET A 15 43.98 1.91 -13.57
N ASP A 16 43.65 1.80 -14.86
CA ASP A 16 42.30 2.02 -15.36
C ASP A 16 41.33 0.94 -14.86
N THR A 17 41.76 -0.33 -14.81
CA THR A 17 40.91 -1.43 -14.27
C THR A 17 40.70 -1.32 -12.75
N TYR A 18 41.74 -0.87 -12.04
CA TYR A 18 41.65 -0.59 -10.61
C TYR A 18 40.72 0.61 -10.34
N GLY A 19 40.83 1.66 -11.15
CA GLY A 19 39.93 2.82 -11.09
C GLY A 19 38.47 2.43 -11.29
N ASP A 20 38.19 1.58 -12.29
CA ASP A 20 36.84 1.08 -12.58
C ASP A 20 36.25 0.27 -11.40
N MET A 21 37.03 -0.66 -10.83
CA MET A 21 36.59 -1.43 -9.66
C MET A 21 36.32 -0.55 -8.43
N VAL A 22 37.13 0.49 -8.20
CA VAL A 22 36.92 1.43 -7.09
C VAL A 22 35.66 2.27 -7.31
N THR A 23 35.39 2.71 -8.55
CA THR A 23 34.15 3.44 -8.86
C THR A 23 32.91 2.55 -8.79
N LEU A 24 33.01 1.26 -9.15
CA LEU A 24 31.91 0.31 -8.97
C LEU A 24 31.62 0.05 -7.48
N LEU A 25 32.66 -0.07 -6.65
CA LEU A 25 32.50 -0.17 -5.20
C LEU A 25 31.90 1.09 -4.59
N LEU A 26 32.35 2.27 -5.02
CA LEU A 26 31.82 3.54 -4.54
C LEU A 26 30.35 3.71 -4.92
N THR A 27 29.99 3.46 -6.18
CA THR A 27 28.59 3.54 -6.64
C THR A 27 27.71 2.50 -5.95
N PHE A 28 28.23 1.30 -5.69
CA PHE A 28 27.55 0.28 -4.89
C PHE A 28 27.29 0.77 -3.44
N PHE A 29 28.28 1.34 -2.77
CA PHE A 29 28.10 1.88 -1.41
C PHE A 29 27.19 3.10 -1.36
N VAL A 30 27.20 3.98 -2.38
CA VAL A 30 26.27 5.10 -2.48
C VAL A 30 24.83 4.60 -2.72
N MET A 31 24.64 3.55 -3.52
CA MET A 31 23.32 2.90 -3.67
C MET A 31 22.86 2.22 -2.39
N LEU A 32 23.75 1.50 -1.69
CA LEU A 32 23.43 0.92 -0.39
C LEU A 32 23.11 1.99 0.66
N TYR A 33 23.82 3.11 0.66
CA TYR A 33 23.55 4.24 1.55
C TYR A 33 22.18 4.87 1.24
N ALA A 34 21.84 5.03 -0.04
CA ALA A 34 20.52 5.53 -0.46
C ALA A 34 19.37 4.57 -0.06
N MET A 35 19.61 3.25 -0.10
CA MET A 35 18.66 2.23 0.37
C MET A 35 18.69 2.00 1.89
N SER A 36 19.68 2.52 2.61
CA SER A 36 19.87 2.31 4.07
C SER A 36 19.12 3.34 4.93
N SER A 37 18.29 4.20 4.34
CA SER A 37 17.31 4.95 5.11
C SER A 37 16.14 4.04 5.48
N LEU A 38 16.39 3.15 6.45
CA LEU A 38 15.33 2.82 7.40
C LEU A 38 14.98 4.14 8.09
N ASP A 39 13.86 4.69 7.64
CA ASP A 39 13.30 5.95 8.08
C ASP A 39 13.16 5.94 9.60
N GLN A 40 14.12 6.57 10.27
CA GLN A 40 14.21 6.61 11.72
C GLN A 40 12.95 7.23 12.33
N GLN A 41 12.28 8.11 11.58
CA GLN A 41 11.00 8.71 11.98
C GLN A 41 9.88 7.67 11.93
N LYS A 42 9.83 6.81 10.90
CA LYS A 42 8.87 5.69 10.84
C LYS A 42 9.11 4.65 11.94
N TRP A 43 10.37 4.37 12.28
CA TRP A 43 10.68 3.49 13.41
C TRP A 43 10.29 4.11 14.75
N GLU A 44 10.51 5.41 14.95
CA GLU A 44 10.09 6.12 16.16
C GLU A 44 8.57 6.20 16.28
N ILE A 45 7.86 6.46 15.18
CA ILE A 45 6.39 6.45 15.12
C ILE A 45 5.85 5.05 15.42
N PHE A 46 6.48 4.00 14.88
CA PHE A 46 6.15 2.60 15.15
C PHE A 46 6.42 2.19 16.61
N VAL A 47 7.56 2.56 17.18
CA VAL A 47 7.86 2.25 18.59
C VAL A 47 6.89 2.99 19.52
N LYS A 48 6.49 4.22 19.17
CA LYS A 48 5.48 4.99 19.91
C LYS A 48 4.09 4.37 19.82
N SER A 49 3.69 3.81 18.67
CA SER A 49 2.39 3.14 18.53
C SER A 49 2.29 1.84 19.32
N ILE A 50 3.41 1.13 19.54
CA ILE A 50 3.44 -0.11 20.34
C ILE A 50 3.45 0.18 21.86
N TYR A 51 4.05 1.29 22.30
CA TYR A 51 4.14 1.64 23.73
C TYR A 51 3.53 3.03 24.04
N PRO A 52 2.21 3.20 23.90
CA PRO A 52 1.55 4.50 24.09
C PRO A 52 1.54 5.02 25.54
N SER A 53 2.10 4.28 26.51
CA SER A 53 2.07 4.66 27.95
C SER A 53 3.37 4.38 28.71
N SER A 54 4.51 4.19 28.03
CA SER A 54 5.79 4.13 28.73
C SER A 54 6.27 5.55 29.05
N SER A 55 5.90 6.05 30.22
CA SER A 55 6.37 7.34 30.76
C SER A 55 7.86 7.34 31.15
N ASP A 56 8.60 6.26 30.89
CA ASP A 56 10.04 6.19 31.08
C ASP A 56 10.77 6.30 29.74
N LYS A 57 11.55 7.37 29.60
CA LYS A 57 12.45 7.63 28.49
C LYS A 57 13.46 6.49 28.36
N GLN A 58 13.20 5.53 27.48
CA GLN A 58 14.24 4.64 26.99
C GLN A 58 14.72 5.15 25.64
N GLU A 59 15.91 5.77 25.66
CA GLU A 59 16.66 6.08 24.45
C GLU A 59 17.15 4.76 23.84
N ILE A 60 16.63 4.41 22.66
CA ILE A 60 17.21 3.33 21.84
C ILE A 60 18.26 3.97 20.94
N ALA A 61 19.51 4.01 21.42
CA ALA A 61 20.65 4.41 20.60
C ALA A 61 21.04 3.26 19.67
N ILE A 62 20.75 3.39 18.37
CA ILE A 62 21.29 2.50 17.35
C ILE A 62 22.75 2.93 17.09
N ASN A 63 23.69 2.09 17.54
CA ASN A 63 25.14 2.15 17.29
C ASN A 63 25.93 3.32 17.91
N GLN A 64 26.00 3.41 19.25
CA GLN A 64 27.19 3.98 19.90
C GLN A 64 27.72 3.07 21.03
N PRO A 65 29.04 2.88 21.13
CA PRO A 65 29.65 2.24 22.30
C PRO A 65 29.55 3.22 23.48
N ILE A 66 28.88 2.78 24.54
CA ILE A 66 28.65 3.55 25.77
C ILE A 66 29.99 3.70 26.49
N ASP A 67 30.49 4.93 26.61
CA ASP A 67 31.57 5.28 27.53
C ASP A 67 30.96 6.06 28.70
N GLU A 68 31.17 5.56 29.93
CA GLU A 68 30.62 6.14 31.16
C GLU A 68 31.30 7.50 31.44
N GLY A 69 30.63 8.58 31.06
CA GLY A 69 31.07 9.95 31.34
C GLY A 69 29.92 10.92 31.30
N THR A 70 29.73 11.66 32.40
CA THR A 70 28.67 12.63 32.65
C THR A 70 28.49 13.66 31.53
N TYR A 71 27.27 13.79 31.01
CA TYR A 71 26.83 14.97 30.28
C TYR A 71 25.59 15.57 30.96
N ASP A 72 25.78 16.77 31.51
CA ASP A 72 24.71 17.69 31.88
C ASP A 72 24.21 18.33 30.58
N VAL A 73 22.96 18.06 30.20
CA VAL A 73 22.30 18.71 29.06
C VAL A 73 21.04 19.38 29.57
N ASN A 74 21.25 20.50 30.26
CA ASN A 74 20.21 21.50 30.50
C ASN A 74 19.95 22.30 29.21
N GLY A 75 19.40 21.62 28.20
CA GLY A 75 18.92 22.21 26.96
C GLY A 75 17.40 22.22 26.97
N ASN A 76 16.79 23.35 27.31
CA ASN A 76 15.41 23.64 26.96
C ASN A 76 15.30 23.63 25.44
N ILE A 77 15.00 22.47 24.87
CA ILE A 77 14.35 22.39 23.57
C ILE A 77 12.90 22.69 23.87
N GLU A 78 12.42 23.83 23.40
CA GLU A 78 10.98 24.10 23.34
C GLU A 78 10.37 22.96 22.53
N MET A 79 9.76 22.05 23.27
CA MET A 79 9.00 20.92 22.78
C MET A 79 7.75 21.55 22.19
N GLU A 80 7.85 21.94 20.93
CA GLU A 80 6.67 22.19 20.10
C GLU A 80 5.80 20.95 20.30
N GLU A 81 4.63 21.14 20.92
CA GLU A 81 3.67 20.09 21.19
C GLU A 81 3.56 19.25 19.93
N LEU A 82 4.13 18.04 19.95
CA LEU A 82 3.74 16.98 19.04
C LEU A 82 2.28 16.73 19.41
N VAL A 83 1.39 17.48 18.78
CA VAL A 83 -0.04 17.19 18.77
C VAL A 83 -0.08 15.76 18.27
N ASP A 84 -0.44 14.86 19.19
CA ASP A 84 -0.69 13.47 18.94
C ASP A 84 -1.92 13.40 18.02
N ASP A 85 -1.70 13.70 16.74
CA ASP A 85 -2.76 13.66 15.76
C ASP A 85 -3.01 12.19 15.42
N GLU A 86 -3.88 11.59 16.22
CA GLU A 86 -4.35 10.22 16.03
C GLU A 86 -4.83 9.98 14.59
N MET A 87 -5.27 11.03 13.85
CA MET A 87 -5.61 10.91 12.43
C MET A 87 -4.38 10.74 11.54
N GLU A 88 -3.25 11.37 11.88
CA GLU A 88 -2.02 11.26 11.11
C GLU A 88 -1.43 9.84 11.19
N THR A 89 -1.66 9.12 12.28
CA THR A 89 -1.17 7.73 12.45
C THR A 89 -2.20 6.66 12.06
N LEU A 90 -3.48 7.01 11.90
CA LEU A 90 -4.56 6.06 11.61
C LEU A 90 -4.30 5.19 10.36
N TYR A 91 -3.73 5.75 9.29
CA TYR A 91 -3.45 4.98 8.08
C TYR A 91 -2.40 3.88 8.31
N LEU A 92 -1.44 4.09 9.22
CA LEU A 92 -0.44 3.10 9.62
C LEU A 92 -1.09 1.99 10.44
N VAL A 93 -1.96 2.36 11.39
CA VAL A 93 -2.71 1.41 12.23
C VAL A 93 -3.59 0.50 11.35
N LEU A 94 -4.33 1.09 10.40
CA LEU A 94 -5.12 0.33 9.43
C LEU A 94 -4.25 -0.62 8.61
N ALA A 95 -3.13 -0.13 8.06
CA ALA A 95 -2.23 -0.95 7.27
C ALA A 95 -1.66 -2.13 8.08
N GLU A 96 -1.27 -1.90 9.33
CA GLU A 96 -0.81 -2.95 10.24
C GLU A 96 -1.90 -3.97 10.53
N GLN A 97 -3.12 -3.52 10.85
CA GLN A 97 -4.24 -4.41 11.13
C GLN A 97 -4.58 -5.27 9.91
N PHE A 98 -4.68 -4.68 8.71
CA PHE A 98 -4.91 -5.44 7.49
C PHE A 98 -3.81 -6.48 7.25
N ASN A 99 -2.53 -6.11 7.39
CA ASN A 99 -1.42 -7.05 7.27
C ASN A 99 -1.50 -8.18 8.31
N SER A 100 -1.82 -7.85 9.57
CA SER A 100 -1.92 -8.82 10.67
C SER A 100 -3.02 -9.86 10.45
N MET A 101 -4.08 -9.50 9.71
CA MET A 101 -5.19 -10.38 9.34
C MET A 101 -5.01 -11.04 7.96
N GLY A 102 -3.87 -10.84 7.30
CA GLY A 102 -3.59 -11.39 5.97
C GLY A 102 -4.47 -10.78 4.86
N ILE A 103 -4.95 -9.55 5.06
CA ILE A 103 -5.77 -8.84 4.07
C ILE A 103 -4.83 -8.14 3.08
N GLU A 104 -4.69 -8.73 1.90
CA GLU A 104 -3.93 -8.19 0.76
C GLU A 104 -4.81 -7.30 -0.13
N GLY A 105 -4.18 -6.51 -1.01
CA GLY A 105 -4.87 -5.68 -2.00
C GLY A 105 -5.46 -4.40 -1.45
N VAL A 106 -4.94 -3.87 -0.34
CA VAL A 106 -5.35 -2.57 0.21
C VAL A 106 -4.20 -1.58 0.12
N THR A 107 -4.45 -0.43 -0.49
CA THR A 107 -3.51 0.70 -0.51
C THR A 107 -4.07 1.85 0.31
N LEU A 108 -3.30 2.36 1.26
CA LEU A 108 -3.64 3.51 2.09
C LEU A 108 -2.65 4.64 1.82
N SER A 109 -3.14 5.85 1.63
CA SER A 109 -2.34 7.05 1.40
C SER A 109 -2.85 8.19 2.26
N ARG A 110 -1.97 8.76 3.08
CA ARG A 110 -2.29 9.89 3.95
C ARG A 110 -1.91 11.20 3.27
N GLY A 111 -2.90 12.07 3.09
CA GLY A 111 -2.75 13.45 2.67
C GLY A 111 -2.50 14.38 3.84
N GLU A 112 -2.64 15.69 3.63
CA GLU A 112 -2.56 16.68 4.73
C GLU A 112 -3.76 16.58 5.67
N ASP A 113 -4.97 16.45 5.12
CA ASP A 113 -6.25 16.55 5.83
C ASP A 113 -7.26 15.46 5.41
N TYR A 114 -6.75 14.37 4.84
CA TYR A 114 -7.56 13.23 4.39
C TYR A 114 -6.73 11.94 4.34
N THR A 115 -7.43 10.82 4.35
CA THR A 115 -6.87 9.50 4.08
C THR A 115 -7.60 8.88 2.88
N PHE A 116 -6.83 8.50 1.87
CA PHE A 116 -7.31 7.82 0.67
C PHE A 116 -7.01 6.33 0.79
N ILE A 117 -8.03 5.50 0.62
CA ILE A 117 -7.94 4.05 0.77
C ILE A 117 -8.49 3.41 -0.49
N ALA A 118 -7.75 2.51 -1.10
CA ALA A 118 -8.16 1.77 -2.30
C ALA A 118 -8.12 0.27 -2.02
N PHE A 119 -9.22 -0.41 -2.31
CA PHE A 119 -9.41 -1.85 -2.12
C PHE A 119 -9.54 -2.55 -3.48
N GLU A 120 -8.64 -3.48 -3.79
CA GLU A 120 -8.76 -4.31 -5.00
C GLU A 120 -10.02 -5.18 -4.99
N ASP A 121 -10.76 -5.21 -6.10
CA ASP A 121 -12.08 -5.84 -6.19
C ASP A 121 -12.11 -7.34 -5.92
N LYS A 122 -11.07 -8.07 -6.34
CA LYS A 122 -11.03 -9.54 -6.25
C LYS A 122 -11.18 -10.05 -4.80
N THR A 123 -10.80 -9.20 -3.85
CA THR A 123 -10.82 -9.50 -2.42
C THR A 123 -12.13 -9.01 -1.78
N PHE A 124 -12.78 -8.02 -2.37
CA PHE A 124 -13.86 -7.26 -1.75
C PHE A 124 -15.25 -7.69 -2.19
N PHE A 125 -15.42 -8.05 -3.46
CA PHE A 125 -16.71 -8.45 -4.04
C PHE A 125 -16.64 -9.75 -4.80
N GLU A 126 -17.77 -10.44 -4.89
CA GLU A 126 -17.94 -11.56 -5.81
C GLU A 126 -17.86 -11.07 -7.27
N GLY A 127 -17.43 -11.96 -8.18
CA GLY A 127 -17.16 -11.63 -9.58
C GLY A 127 -18.39 -11.02 -10.29
N ASP A 128 -18.19 -9.85 -10.92
CA ASP A 128 -19.25 -9.05 -11.58
C ASP A 128 -20.49 -8.77 -10.70
N SER A 129 -20.32 -8.82 -9.37
CA SER A 129 -21.37 -8.59 -8.37
C SER A 129 -21.05 -7.39 -7.49
N SER A 130 -22.07 -6.89 -6.79
CA SER A 130 -21.91 -5.95 -5.67
C SER A 130 -21.97 -6.63 -4.31
N GLU A 131 -22.22 -7.94 -4.27
CA GLU A 131 -22.22 -8.72 -3.03
C GLU A 131 -20.80 -8.77 -2.46
N LEU A 132 -20.66 -8.36 -1.20
CA LEU A 132 -19.40 -8.42 -0.46
C LEU A 132 -19.00 -9.87 -0.22
N THR A 133 -17.72 -10.17 -0.38
CA THR A 133 -17.16 -11.45 0.07
C THR A 133 -17.05 -11.47 1.60
N GLU A 134 -16.84 -12.64 2.19
CA GLU A 134 -16.55 -12.75 3.63
C GLU A 134 -15.29 -11.94 4.03
N GLN A 135 -14.25 -11.99 3.19
CA GLN A 135 -13.02 -11.22 3.40
C GLN A 135 -13.25 -9.71 3.24
N GLY A 136 -14.10 -9.29 2.30
CA GLY A 136 -14.52 -7.90 2.15
C GLY A 136 -15.24 -7.37 3.39
N GLY A 137 -16.14 -8.18 3.96
CA GLY A 137 -16.78 -7.89 5.25
C GLY A 137 -15.77 -7.74 6.39
N GLN A 138 -14.85 -8.71 6.56
CA GLN A 138 -13.79 -8.63 7.56
C GLN A 138 -12.92 -7.38 7.38
N THR A 139 -12.59 -7.00 6.15
CA THR A 139 -11.83 -5.79 5.86
C THR A 139 -12.58 -4.53 6.31
N LEU A 140 -13.89 -4.48 6.09
CA LEU A 140 -14.73 -3.38 6.56
C LEU A 140 -14.91 -3.37 8.09
N ASP A 141 -14.93 -4.53 8.75
CA ASP A 141 -14.96 -4.61 10.21
C ASP A 141 -13.72 -3.96 10.83
N VAL A 142 -12.55 -4.27 10.28
CA VAL A 142 -11.26 -3.71 10.70
C VAL A 142 -11.24 -2.20 10.48
N PHE A 143 -11.68 -1.76 9.29
CA PHE A 143 -11.82 -0.34 8.99
C PHE A 143 -12.73 0.36 10.00
N CYS A 144 -13.92 -0.17 10.26
CA CYS A 144 -14.89 0.41 11.19
C CYS A 144 -14.36 0.43 12.64
N GLN A 145 -13.66 -0.63 13.07
CA GLN A 145 -13.07 -0.71 14.40
C GLN A 145 -11.96 0.33 14.60
N ALA A 146 -11.11 0.54 13.59
CA ALA A 146 -10.01 1.49 13.66
C ALA A 146 -10.49 2.94 13.70
N ILE A 147 -11.55 3.28 12.94
CA ILE A 147 -12.07 4.65 12.91
C ILE A 147 -13.00 4.98 14.09
N ALA A 148 -13.51 3.98 14.81
CA ALA A 148 -14.51 4.20 15.86
C ALA A 148 -14.10 5.16 16.99
N PRO A 149 -12.85 5.11 17.50
CA PRO A 149 -12.37 6.08 18.49
C PRO A 149 -12.27 7.50 17.94
N LEU A 150 -12.17 7.65 16.61
CA LEU A 150 -11.88 8.89 15.91
C LEU A 150 -13.08 9.46 15.14
N LYS A 151 -14.28 8.89 15.35
CA LYS A 151 -15.52 9.26 14.63
C LYS A 151 -15.86 10.75 14.64
N ASP A 152 -15.47 11.46 15.70
CA ASP A 152 -15.73 12.89 15.86
C ASP A 152 -14.74 13.72 15.03
N LYS A 153 -13.53 13.21 14.83
CA LYS A 153 -12.47 13.79 13.98
C LYS A 153 -12.63 13.50 12.48
N ILE A 154 -13.77 12.91 12.06
CA ILE A 154 -14.06 12.62 10.66
C ILE A 154 -15.18 13.54 10.20
N SER A 155 -14.93 14.36 9.18
CA SER A 155 -15.93 15.25 8.58
C SER A 155 -16.84 14.49 7.61
N GLN A 156 -16.25 13.73 6.69
CA GLN A 156 -16.96 13.06 5.60
C GLN A 156 -16.24 11.79 5.14
N ILE A 157 -16.99 10.79 4.71
CA ILE A 157 -16.48 9.57 4.07
C ILE A 157 -17.13 9.47 2.68
N ASN A 158 -16.30 9.49 1.63
CA ASN A 158 -16.72 9.29 0.25
C ASN A 158 -16.37 7.87 -0.17
N ILE A 159 -17.37 7.05 -0.46
CA ILE A 159 -17.24 5.69 -0.94
C ILE A 159 -17.46 5.69 -2.46
N MET A 160 -16.47 5.24 -3.21
CA MET A 160 -16.40 5.40 -4.66
C MET A 160 -16.24 4.03 -5.32
N GLY A 161 -17.25 3.63 -6.08
CA GLY A 161 -17.28 2.36 -6.78
C GLY A 161 -16.80 2.49 -8.21
N HIS A 162 -15.97 1.54 -8.63
CA HIS A 162 -15.43 1.46 -9.97
C HIS A 162 -15.60 0.06 -10.57
N THR A 163 -15.63 0.03 -11.90
CA THR A 163 -15.67 -1.20 -12.68
C THR A 163 -14.51 -1.23 -13.66
N SER A 164 -14.19 -2.41 -14.17
CA SER A 164 -13.31 -2.57 -15.33
C SER A 164 -14.11 -3.11 -16.49
N GLN A 165 -13.60 -2.92 -17.70
CA GLN A 165 -14.05 -3.66 -18.86
C GLN A 165 -13.85 -5.16 -18.66
N GLY A 166 -14.85 -5.97 -19.02
CA GLY A 166 -14.70 -7.42 -19.13
C GLY A 166 -13.95 -7.83 -20.40
N ASP A 167 -14.11 -7.04 -21.47
CA ASP A 167 -13.45 -7.21 -22.76
C ASP A 167 -12.47 -6.03 -22.98
N PRO A 168 -11.18 -6.28 -23.23
CA PRO A 168 -10.19 -5.22 -23.44
C PRO A 168 -10.57 -4.22 -24.54
N GLU A 169 -11.25 -4.70 -25.58
CA GLU A 169 -11.56 -3.93 -26.78
C GLU A 169 -12.97 -3.32 -26.76
N ARG A 170 -13.79 -3.68 -25.76
CA ARG A 170 -15.19 -3.28 -25.71
C ARG A 170 -15.59 -2.69 -24.36
N PRO A 171 -16.02 -1.41 -24.34
CA PRO A 171 -16.64 -0.81 -23.17
C PRO A 171 -17.84 -1.62 -22.66
N ASN A 172 -18.02 -1.61 -21.35
CA ASN A 172 -19.22 -2.16 -20.72
C ASN A 172 -20.47 -1.39 -21.19
N THR A 173 -21.64 -2.03 -21.10
CA THR A 173 -22.88 -1.32 -21.40
C THR A 173 -23.08 -0.21 -20.36
N PRO A 174 -23.47 1.02 -20.74
CA PRO A 174 -23.58 2.13 -19.79
C PRO A 174 -24.50 1.82 -18.60
N ARG A 175 -25.57 1.04 -18.82
CA ARG A 175 -26.49 0.65 -17.76
C ARG A 175 -25.84 -0.29 -16.75
N THR A 176 -25.25 -1.40 -17.20
CA THR A 176 -24.64 -2.38 -16.29
C THR A 176 -23.44 -1.78 -15.56
N ASP A 177 -22.62 -1.01 -16.28
CA ASP A 177 -21.41 -0.37 -15.74
C ASP A 177 -21.73 0.64 -14.63
N ARG A 178 -22.69 1.54 -14.89
CA ARG A 178 -23.13 2.55 -13.92
C ARG A 178 -23.85 1.91 -12.74
N MET A 179 -24.75 0.95 -13.00
CA MET A 179 -25.47 0.29 -11.91
C MET A 179 -24.53 -0.51 -11.01
N LEU A 180 -23.62 -1.31 -11.57
CA LEU A 180 -22.71 -2.15 -10.78
C LEU A 180 -21.79 -1.31 -9.89
N SER A 181 -21.16 -0.27 -10.45
CA SER A 181 -20.31 0.63 -9.66
C SER A 181 -21.08 1.36 -8.56
N SER A 182 -22.29 1.85 -8.86
CA SER A 182 -23.15 2.48 -7.85
C SER A 182 -23.61 1.50 -6.78
N MET A 183 -23.95 0.26 -7.14
CA MET A 183 -24.34 -0.77 -6.17
C MET A 183 -23.17 -1.15 -5.27
N ARG A 184 -21.96 -1.36 -5.80
CA ARG A 184 -20.75 -1.64 -4.99
C ARG A 184 -20.48 -0.54 -3.96
N ALA A 185 -20.56 0.73 -4.36
CA ALA A 185 -20.41 1.85 -3.44
C ALA A 185 -21.52 1.87 -2.38
N ALA A 186 -22.75 1.55 -2.77
CA ALA A 186 -23.90 1.51 -1.86
C ALA A 186 -23.77 0.36 -0.84
N GLU A 187 -23.36 -0.84 -1.24
CA GLU A 187 -23.19 -2.00 -0.36
C GLU A 187 -22.15 -1.73 0.74
N VAL A 188 -21.01 -1.12 0.36
CA VAL A 188 -19.99 -0.69 1.33
C VAL A 188 -20.53 0.38 2.28
N THR A 189 -21.33 1.32 1.77
CA THR A 189 -21.97 2.35 2.59
C THR A 189 -22.96 1.74 3.58
N ILE A 190 -23.79 0.79 3.12
CA ILE A 190 -24.74 0.06 3.96
C ILE A 190 -23.99 -0.67 5.08
N TYR A 191 -22.91 -1.38 4.74
CA TYR A 191 -22.10 -2.09 5.72
C TYR A 191 -21.54 -1.17 6.80
N ILE A 192 -20.89 -0.06 6.40
CA ILE A 192 -20.34 0.93 7.35
C ILE A 192 -21.47 1.54 8.18
N GLN A 193 -22.64 1.81 7.59
CA GLN A 193 -23.79 2.34 8.31
C GLN A 193 -24.33 1.35 9.36
N GLU A 194 -24.41 0.07 9.03
CA GLU A 194 -24.86 -0.99 9.95
C GLU A 194 -23.89 -1.22 11.11
N SER A 195 -22.60 -0.89 10.94
CA SER A 195 -21.62 -0.89 12.04
C SER A 195 -21.94 0.12 13.15
N ASN A 196 -22.78 1.13 12.89
CA ASN A 196 -23.16 2.21 13.81
C ASN A 196 -21.97 3.04 14.35
N VAL A 197 -20.85 3.07 13.62
CA VAL A 197 -19.66 3.82 14.03
C VAL A 197 -19.69 5.28 13.59
N ILE A 198 -20.10 5.54 12.34
CA ILE A 198 -20.15 6.86 11.70
C ILE A 198 -21.60 7.26 11.42
N GLN A 199 -21.91 8.55 11.57
CA GLN A 199 -23.25 9.06 11.32
C GLN A 199 -23.60 8.98 9.81
N PRO A 200 -24.82 8.53 9.44
CA PRO A 200 -25.22 8.38 8.03
C PRO A 200 -25.05 9.63 7.17
N GLU A 201 -25.24 10.80 7.74
CA GLU A 201 -25.11 12.09 7.05
C GLU A 201 -23.68 12.43 6.61
N LYS A 202 -22.67 11.80 7.21
CA LYS A 202 -21.25 11.97 6.82
C LYS A 202 -20.85 11.09 5.64
N MET A 203 -21.72 10.20 5.16
CA MET A 203 -21.39 9.22 4.13
C MET A 203 -21.94 9.62 2.75
N ILE A 204 -21.09 9.54 1.73
CA ILE A 204 -21.45 9.79 0.34
C ILE A 204 -21.03 8.59 -0.51
N SER A 205 -21.98 8.00 -1.24
CA SER A 205 -21.69 6.92 -2.19
C SER A 205 -21.74 7.42 -3.63
N THR A 206 -20.73 7.07 -4.44
CA THR A 206 -20.63 7.48 -5.85
C THR A 206 -20.21 6.31 -6.73
N GLY A 207 -20.89 6.12 -7.87
CA GLY A 207 -20.51 5.12 -8.88
C GLY A 207 -19.90 5.77 -10.13
N PHE A 208 -18.65 5.45 -10.44
CA PHE A 208 -17.95 6.03 -11.60
C PHE A 208 -18.00 5.16 -12.85
N GLY A 209 -18.36 3.88 -12.72
CA GLY A 209 -18.18 2.90 -13.78
C GLY A 209 -16.71 2.76 -14.17
N GLN A 210 -16.47 2.47 -15.45
CA GLN A 210 -15.11 2.32 -16.00
C GLN A 210 -14.40 3.66 -16.31
N PHE A 211 -15.05 4.80 -16.07
CA PHE A 211 -14.62 6.11 -16.60
C PHE A 211 -13.66 6.89 -15.68
N ARG A 212 -13.06 6.20 -14.71
CA ARG A 212 -11.89 6.66 -13.94
C ARG A 212 -10.89 5.50 -13.85
N PRO A 213 -10.20 5.10 -14.92
CA PRO A 213 -9.21 4.05 -14.83
C PRO A 213 -7.96 4.52 -14.08
N VAL A 214 -7.36 3.63 -13.31
CA VAL A 214 -6.04 3.81 -12.66
C VAL A 214 -4.92 3.09 -13.43
N ASP A 215 -5.28 2.20 -14.35
CA ASP A 215 -4.34 1.46 -15.21
C ASP A 215 -4.98 1.15 -16.57
N THR A 216 -4.25 0.52 -17.48
CA THR A 216 -4.72 0.12 -18.80
C THR A 216 -5.83 -0.95 -18.77
N PHE A 217 -6.69 -0.97 -19.78
CA PHE A 217 -7.64 -2.06 -20.00
C PHE A 217 -7.07 -3.23 -20.82
N GLU A 218 -5.86 -3.09 -21.37
CA GLU A 218 -5.26 -4.09 -22.26
C GLU A 218 -4.80 -5.34 -21.51
N THR A 219 -4.19 -5.17 -20.34
CA THR A 219 -3.64 -6.27 -19.54
C THR A 219 -4.64 -6.76 -18.50
N PHE A 220 -4.54 -8.05 -18.15
CA PHE A 220 -5.35 -8.61 -17.06
C PHE A 220 -5.08 -7.88 -15.74
N GLU A 221 -3.81 -7.60 -15.45
CA GLU A 221 -3.37 -6.88 -14.24
C GLU A 221 -3.93 -5.46 -14.19
N GLY A 222 -3.86 -4.70 -15.29
CA GLY A 222 -4.41 -3.34 -15.33
C GLY A 222 -5.93 -3.33 -15.16
N ARG A 223 -6.63 -4.28 -15.79
CA ARG A 223 -8.07 -4.49 -15.56
C ARG A 223 -8.38 -4.87 -14.12
N ALA A 224 -7.54 -5.68 -13.48
CA ALA A 224 -7.72 -6.04 -12.08
C ALA A 224 -7.61 -4.82 -11.18
N LYS A 225 -6.60 -3.97 -11.36
CA LYS A 225 -6.47 -2.71 -10.61
C LYS A 225 -7.62 -1.75 -10.85
N ASN A 226 -8.17 -1.70 -12.08
CA ASN A 226 -9.32 -0.86 -12.41
C ASN A 226 -10.61 -1.29 -11.71
N ARG A 227 -10.74 -2.56 -11.32
CA ARG A 227 -11.82 -3.01 -10.45
C ARG A 227 -11.40 -2.74 -9.01
N ARG A 228 -11.99 -1.73 -8.40
CA ARG A 228 -11.73 -1.37 -7.01
C ARG A 228 -12.90 -0.61 -6.41
N VAL A 229 -12.89 -0.54 -5.09
CA VAL A 229 -13.63 0.48 -4.34
C VAL A 229 -12.62 1.36 -3.64
N GLU A 230 -12.89 2.65 -3.62
CA GLU A 230 -12.05 3.66 -2.98
C GLU A 230 -12.85 4.34 -1.87
N ILE A 231 -12.21 4.58 -0.74
CA ILE A 231 -12.74 5.35 0.38
C ILE A 231 -11.85 6.57 0.56
N LEU A 232 -12.42 7.76 0.42
CA LEU A 232 -11.79 9.01 0.78
C LEU A 232 -12.42 9.51 2.09
N MET A 233 -11.65 9.44 3.16
CA MET A 233 -12.02 9.94 4.48
C MET A 233 -11.40 11.30 4.70
N ILE A 234 -12.23 12.29 5.03
CA ILE A 234 -11.83 13.69 5.20
C ILE A 234 -11.90 14.02 6.69
N ASP A 235 -10.85 14.66 7.21
CA ASP A 235 -10.72 14.96 8.62
C ASP A 235 -11.65 16.12 9.04
N GLU A 236 -11.96 16.20 10.33
CA GLU A 236 -12.69 17.33 10.90
C GLU A 236 -11.88 18.62 10.74
N GLY A 237 -12.54 19.71 10.31
CA GLY A 237 -11.91 21.00 10.10
C GLY A 237 -11.18 21.16 8.76
N ALA A 238 -11.06 20.09 7.97
CA ALA A 238 -10.52 20.15 6.63
C ALA A 238 -11.37 21.00 5.68
N ASP A 239 -10.72 21.73 4.77
CA ASP A 239 -11.39 22.40 3.67
C ASP A 239 -11.75 21.37 2.61
N ILE A 240 -13.04 21.03 2.47
CA ILE A 240 -13.49 20.02 1.51
C ILE A 240 -13.16 20.48 0.08
N LYS A 241 -12.19 19.80 -0.54
CA LYS A 241 -11.72 20.05 -1.91
C LYS A 241 -12.65 19.40 -2.93
N SER A 242 -12.48 19.77 -4.20
CA SER A 242 -13.12 19.02 -5.28
C SER A 242 -12.52 17.61 -5.38
N LEU A 243 -13.33 16.62 -5.75
CA LEU A 243 -12.84 15.25 -5.86
C LEU A 243 -11.64 15.11 -6.80
N ASN A 244 -11.62 15.85 -7.91
CA ASN A 244 -10.48 15.83 -8.84
C ASN A 244 -9.18 16.29 -8.17
N GLN A 245 -9.24 17.28 -7.28
CA GLN A 245 -8.06 17.76 -6.56
C GLN A 245 -7.50 16.68 -5.63
N TYR A 246 -8.35 15.95 -4.90
CA TYR A 246 -7.90 14.81 -4.09
C TYR A 246 -7.21 13.74 -4.94
N TYR A 247 -7.77 13.41 -6.12
CA TYR A 247 -7.12 12.46 -7.03
C TYR A 247 -5.79 12.98 -7.58
N GLU A 248 -5.69 14.27 -7.91
CA GLU A 248 -4.43 14.87 -8.38
C GLU A 248 -3.35 14.75 -7.30
N GLU A 249 -3.67 15.09 -6.05
CA GLU A 249 -2.74 14.94 -4.93
C GLU A 249 -2.34 13.47 -4.72
N TYR A 250 -3.31 12.55 -4.68
CA TYR A 250 -3.08 11.11 -4.54
C TYR A 250 -2.21 10.52 -5.67
N THR A 251 -2.50 10.87 -6.92
CA THR A 251 -1.82 10.30 -8.11
C THR A 251 -0.51 11.00 -8.47
N SER A 252 -0.29 12.24 -8.02
CA SER A 252 0.95 12.99 -8.28
C SER A 252 2.18 12.39 -7.60
N GLY A 253 1.99 11.53 -6.58
CA GLY A 253 3.06 10.96 -5.77
C GLY A 253 3.55 11.88 -4.65
N VAL A 254 2.87 13.02 -4.42
CA VAL A 254 3.19 13.92 -3.29
C VAL A 254 3.10 13.22 -1.94
N ASN A 255 2.21 12.22 -1.81
CA ASN A 255 2.03 11.43 -0.58
C ASN A 255 2.76 10.07 -0.64
N ALA A 256 3.73 9.87 -1.54
CA ALA A 256 4.37 8.57 -1.71
C ALA A 256 5.11 8.08 -0.46
N ASP A 257 5.66 9.00 0.33
CA ASP A 257 6.30 8.75 1.63
C ASP A 257 5.31 8.29 2.71
N ARG A 258 4.04 8.69 2.58
CA ARG A 258 2.90 8.39 3.45
C ARG A 258 1.88 7.46 2.79
N THR A 259 2.34 6.57 1.91
CA THR A 259 1.53 5.55 1.25
C THR A 259 2.03 4.14 1.60
N VAL A 260 1.11 3.23 1.94
CA VAL A 260 1.39 1.84 2.31
C VAL A 260 0.45 0.91 1.53
N SER A 261 0.98 -0.21 1.01
CA SER A 261 0.18 -1.30 0.43
C SER A 261 0.35 -2.56 1.28
N THR A 262 -0.73 -3.34 1.41
CA THR A 262 -0.75 -4.60 2.16
C THR A 262 -0.28 -5.82 1.37
N ASP A 263 0.09 -5.66 0.09
CA ASP A 263 0.62 -6.74 -0.76
C ASP A 263 2.04 -7.22 -0.38
N GLY A 264 2.57 -6.73 0.75
CA GLY A 264 4.01 -6.65 1.03
C GLY A 264 4.52 -7.20 2.36
N PHE A 265 3.73 -7.92 3.16
CA PHE A 265 4.26 -8.70 4.31
C PHE A 265 4.46 -10.17 3.96
N LYS A 266 5.14 -10.44 2.83
CA LYS A 266 5.70 -11.77 2.59
C LYS A 266 6.89 -11.96 3.50
N SER A 267 6.72 -12.73 4.57
CA SER A 267 7.84 -13.34 5.29
C SER A 267 8.70 -14.07 4.25
N THR A 268 9.87 -13.51 3.93
CA THR A 268 10.91 -14.23 3.21
C THR A 268 11.48 -15.29 4.14
N GLU A 269 10.74 -16.37 4.35
CA GLU A 269 11.34 -17.66 4.67
C GLU A 269 11.60 -18.37 3.34
N SER A 270 12.80 -18.13 2.80
CA SER A 270 13.40 -19.00 1.81
C SER A 270 13.72 -20.35 2.46
N GLY A 271 12.81 -21.31 2.33
CA GLY A 271 13.06 -22.75 2.51
C GLY A 271 13.26 -23.43 1.15
N PRO A 272 14.14 -24.44 1.04
CA PRO A 272 14.73 -24.86 -0.23
C PRO A 272 13.73 -25.59 -1.14
N GLU A 273 13.96 -25.42 -2.44
CA GLU A 273 13.36 -26.21 -3.51
C GLU A 273 13.47 -27.70 -3.20
N ASP A 274 12.33 -28.39 -3.11
CA ASP A 274 12.26 -29.82 -3.36
C ASP A 274 11.27 -30.05 -4.51
N GLY A 275 11.85 -30.36 -5.66
CA GLY A 275 11.13 -30.67 -6.87
C GLY A 275 10.41 -32.01 -6.77
N MET A 276 9.14 -32.03 -7.17
CA MET A 276 8.51 -33.25 -7.69
C MET A 276 7.39 -32.87 -8.65
N MET A 277 7.69 -32.96 -9.96
CA MET A 277 6.68 -32.98 -11.02
C MET A 277 5.88 -34.28 -10.93
N PRO A 278 4.54 -34.27 -11.02
CA PRO A 278 3.77 -35.47 -11.34
C PRO A 278 3.85 -35.73 -12.84
N GLN A 279 4.36 -36.91 -13.21
CA GLN A 279 4.33 -37.43 -14.57
C GLN A 279 2.91 -37.79 -15.02
N ASP A 280 2.67 -37.56 -16.30
CA ASP A 280 1.55 -38.06 -17.08
C ASP A 280 1.37 -39.58 -16.93
N VAL A 281 0.12 -40.02 -16.73
CA VAL A 281 -0.27 -41.41 -16.99
C VAL A 281 -1.54 -41.39 -17.86
N GLU A 282 -1.34 -41.55 -19.16
CA GLU A 282 -2.34 -42.10 -20.08
C GLU A 282 -2.68 -43.54 -19.66
N GLY A 283 -3.97 -43.87 -19.66
CA GLY A 283 -4.45 -45.21 -19.31
C GLY A 283 -5.91 -45.42 -19.68
N SER A 284 -6.19 -45.49 -20.99
CA SER A 284 -7.44 -45.99 -21.55
C SER A 284 -7.62 -47.48 -21.25
N GLY A 285 -8.83 -47.90 -20.86
CA GLY A 285 -9.17 -49.32 -20.74
C GLY A 285 -10.63 -49.54 -20.34
N ALA A 286 -11.53 -49.48 -21.31
CA ALA A 286 -12.95 -49.76 -21.18
C ALA A 286 -13.21 -51.19 -20.68
N GLN A 287 -14.22 -51.34 -19.83
CA GLN A 287 -14.78 -52.62 -19.40
C GLN A 287 -16.24 -52.68 -19.84
N GLU A 288 -16.54 -53.51 -20.84
CA GLU A 288 -17.89 -53.87 -21.29
C GLU A 288 -18.66 -54.65 -20.20
N PRO A 289 -20.00 -54.54 -20.14
CA PRO A 289 -20.83 -55.45 -19.38
C PRO A 289 -21.30 -56.63 -20.26
N ALA A 290 -21.14 -57.85 -19.75
CA ALA A 290 -21.71 -59.06 -20.36
C ALA A 290 -23.19 -59.22 -19.99
N ALA A 291 -24.04 -59.40 -21.00
CA ALA A 291 -25.35 -60.03 -20.87
C ALA A 291 -25.68 -60.85 -22.14
N GLN A 292 -25.87 -62.16 -21.91
CA GLN A 292 -26.34 -63.24 -22.79
C GLN A 292 -25.36 -63.82 -23.82
#